data_AF-A0A060CD86-F1
#
_entry.id   AF-A0A060CD86-F1
#
_cell.length_a   1.000
_cell.length_b   1.000
_cell.length_c   1.000
_cell.angle_alpha   90.00
_cell.angle_beta   90.00
_cell.angle_gamma   90.00
#
_symmetry.space_group_name_H-M   'P 1'
#
loop_
_entity.id
_entity.type
_entity.pdbx_description
1 polymer ?
#
loop_
_entity_poly.entity_id
_entity_poly.type
_entity_poly.pdbx_seq_one_letter_code
_entity_poly.pdbx_strand_id
1 'polypeptide(L)' 'QELEQSKKTLDLQLNQNTQVVAYPAGRYNQLTLQLAEKSGYEIGLTTHQGLANNRQGLFALDRIRITPGLSTAQF' A
#
# COMPACT_ATOMS: atom_id res chain seq x y z
N GLN A 1 2.17 -15.19 -5.83
CA GLN A 1 1.34 -16.03 -4.94
C GLN A 1 0.76 -15.20 -3.80
N GLU A 2 1.56 -14.62 -2.89
CA GLU A 2 1.04 -13.84 -1.74
C GLU A 2 0.06 -12.69 -2.10
N LEU A 3 0.44 -11.82 -3.05
CA LEU A 3 -0.38 -10.65 -3.44
C LEU A 3 -1.72 -11.03 -4.05
N GLU A 4 -1.70 -11.99 -4.97
CA GLU A 4 -2.90 -12.49 -5.66
C GLU A 4 -3.82 -13.25 -4.70
N GLN A 5 -3.26 -14.12 -3.85
CA GLN A 5 -4.04 -14.93 -2.93
C GLN A 5 -4.72 -14.08 -1.86
N SER A 6 -4.00 -13.10 -1.29
CA SER A 6 -4.58 -12.17 -0.30
C SER A 6 -5.71 -11.34 -0.90
N LYS A 7 -5.54 -10.80 -2.12
CA LYS A 7 -6.60 -10.09 -2.84
C LYS A 7 -7.82 -10.98 -3.06
N LYS A 8 -7.62 -12.17 -3.63
CA LYS A 8 -8.71 -13.12 -3.90
C LYS A 8 -9.49 -13.48 -2.64
N THR A 9 -8.80 -13.69 -1.53
CA THR A 9 -9.44 -13.97 -0.24
C THR A 9 -10.31 -12.80 0.22
N LEU A 10 -9.79 -11.56 0.22
CA LEU A 10 -10.54 -10.38 0.63
C LEU A 10 -11.73 -10.09 -0.29
N ASP A 11 -11.54 -10.21 -1.59
CA ASP A 11 -12.58 -9.95 -2.60
C ASP A 11 -13.76 -10.92 -2.44
N LEU A 12 -13.47 -12.21 -2.21
CA LEU A 12 -14.50 -13.23 -1.99
C LEU A 12 -15.19 -13.09 -0.63
N GLN A 13 -14.45 -12.83 0.44
CA GLN A 13 -15.00 -12.81 1.79
C GLN A 13 -15.81 -11.55 2.08
N LEU A 14 -15.43 -10.42 1.48
CA LEU A 14 -16.04 -9.12 1.73
C LEU A 14 -16.92 -8.65 0.56
N ASN A 15 -17.04 -9.45 -0.51
CA ASN A 15 -17.78 -9.13 -1.72
C ASN A 15 -17.39 -7.75 -2.29
N GLN A 16 -16.10 -7.56 -2.52
CA GLN A 16 -15.52 -6.27 -2.91
C GLN A 16 -14.41 -6.42 -3.95
N ASN A 17 -13.88 -5.29 -4.42
CA ASN A 17 -12.65 -5.23 -5.20
C ASN A 17 -11.54 -4.52 -4.40
N THR A 18 -10.60 -5.29 -3.87
CA THR A 18 -9.47 -4.79 -3.08
C THR A 18 -8.46 -4.12 -4.00
N GLN A 19 -8.35 -2.79 -3.91
CA GLN A 19 -7.54 -1.96 -4.80
C GLN A 19 -6.20 -1.52 -4.20
N VAL A 20 -6.02 -1.63 -2.88
CA VAL A 20 -4.87 -1.05 -2.17
C VAL A 20 -4.09 -2.13 -1.43
N VAL A 21 -2.76 -2.08 -1.51
CA VAL A 21 -1.84 -2.93 -0.73
C VAL A 21 -0.87 -2.09 0.08
N ALA A 22 -0.56 -2.50 1.31
CA ALA A 22 0.52 -1.95 2.12
C ALA A 22 1.63 -2.99 2.28
N TYR A 23 2.85 -2.65 1.90
CA TYR A 23 3.95 -3.62 1.93
C TYR A 23 4.39 -3.89 3.38
N PRO A 24 4.53 -5.17 3.79
CA PRO A 24 4.99 -5.52 5.14
C PRO A 24 6.32 -4.86 5.49
N ALA A 25 6.35 -4.18 6.63
CA ALA A 25 7.50 -3.38 7.09
C ALA A 25 8.02 -2.36 6.04
N GLY A 26 7.19 -1.96 5.07
CA GLY A 26 7.57 -1.06 3.98
C GLY A 26 8.60 -1.62 3.01
N ARG A 27 8.88 -2.93 3.05
CA ARG A 27 9.89 -3.56 2.19
C ARG A 27 9.30 -3.90 0.83
N TYR A 28 9.93 -3.40 -0.23
CA TYR A 28 9.57 -3.71 -1.60
C TYR A 28 10.81 -3.60 -2.50
N ASN A 29 10.73 -4.18 -3.69
CA ASN A 29 11.63 -3.92 -4.79
C ASN A 29 10.82 -3.78 -6.09
N GLN A 30 11.48 -3.55 -7.21
CA GLN A 30 10.82 -3.38 -8.50
C GLN A 30 9.94 -4.59 -8.88
N LEU A 31 10.37 -5.81 -8.56
CA LEU A 31 9.58 -7.01 -8.81
C LEU A 31 8.31 -7.03 -7.95
N THR A 32 8.38 -6.61 -6.67
CA THR A 32 7.19 -6.49 -5.81
C THR A 32 6.16 -5.54 -6.39
N LEU A 33 6.59 -4.38 -6.92
CA LEU A 33 5.69 -3.40 -7.52
C LEU A 33 4.99 -3.98 -8.76
N GLN A 34 5.77 -4.60 -9.66
CA GLN A 34 5.23 -5.24 -10.86
C GLN A 34 4.25 -6.37 -10.55
N LEU A 35 4.53 -7.16 -9.50
CA LEU A 35 3.62 -8.22 -9.07
C LEU A 35 2.33 -7.65 -8.47
N ALA A 36 2.40 -6.53 -7.73
CA ALA A 36 1.21 -5.88 -7.19
C ALA A 36 0.28 -5.40 -8.30
N GLU A 37 0.84 -4.72 -9.30
CA GLU A 37 0.11 -4.29 -10.50
C GLU A 37 -0.49 -5.48 -11.25
N LYS A 38 0.29 -6.53 -11.52
CA LYS A 38 -0.20 -7.75 -12.20
C LYS A 38 -1.27 -8.50 -11.42
N SER A 39 -1.27 -8.41 -10.10
CA SER A 39 -2.32 -8.98 -9.24
C SER A 39 -3.60 -8.14 -9.23
N GLY A 40 -3.65 -6.99 -9.90
CA GLY A 40 -4.84 -6.15 -10.00
C GLY A 40 -5.04 -5.20 -8.81
N TYR A 41 -3.98 -4.91 -8.05
CA TYR A 41 -3.98 -3.73 -7.17
C TYR A 41 -3.80 -2.47 -8.02
N GLU A 42 -4.29 -1.34 -7.51
CA GLU A 42 -4.18 -0.02 -8.16
C GLU A 42 -3.26 0.91 -7.37
N ILE A 43 -3.13 0.71 -6.06
CA ILE A 43 -2.33 1.55 -5.16
C ILE A 43 -1.46 0.70 -4.22
N GLY A 44 -0.22 1.11 -4.03
CA GLY A 44 0.76 0.52 -3.11
C GLY A 44 1.31 1.54 -2.13
N LEU A 45 1.27 1.21 -0.84
CA LEU A 45 1.68 2.07 0.28
C LEU A 45 3.00 1.60 0.90
N THR A 46 3.94 2.52 1.08
CA THR A 46 5.26 2.27 1.67
C THR A 46 5.32 2.73 3.14
N THR A 47 6.50 2.70 3.76
CA THR A 47 6.75 3.36 5.05
C THR A 47 7.68 4.58 4.92
N HIS A 48 7.92 5.06 3.70
CA HIS A 48 8.64 6.30 3.50
C HIS A 48 7.82 7.47 4.06
N GLN A 49 8.45 8.30 4.88
CA GLN A 49 7.81 9.42 5.53
C GLN A 49 7.58 10.55 4.54
N GLY A 50 6.32 10.93 4.31
CA GLY A 50 6.01 12.03 3.41
C GLY A 50 4.54 12.11 3.01
N LEU A 51 4.18 13.21 2.36
CA LEU A 51 2.89 13.36 1.68
C LEU A 51 2.95 12.61 0.35
N ALA A 52 1.93 11.78 0.11
CA ALA A 52 1.78 11.07 -1.14
C ALA A 52 1.50 12.04 -2.30
N ASN A 53 2.10 11.79 -3.46
CA ASN A 53 1.85 12.53 -4.69
C ASN A 53 2.04 11.65 -5.93
N ASN A 54 1.49 12.07 -7.07
CA ASN A 54 1.50 11.28 -8.30
C ASN A 54 2.88 11.03 -8.91
N ARG A 55 3.92 11.80 -8.54
CA ARG A 55 5.29 11.62 -9.05
C ARG A 55 6.00 10.42 -8.44
N GLN A 56 5.53 9.92 -7.30
CA GLN A 56 6.09 8.74 -6.62
C GLN A 56 5.73 7.43 -7.34
N GLY A 57 4.69 7.45 -8.19
CA GLY A 57 4.09 6.25 -8.76
C GLY A 57 3.07 5.63 -7.81
N LEU A 58 1.95 5.15 -8.36
CA LEU A 58 0.79 4.70 -7.58
C LEU A 58 1.10 3.51 -6.66
N PHE A 59 2.12 2.72 -6.99
CA PHE A 59 2.54 1.55 -6.21
C PHE A 59 3.62 1.85 -5.17
N ALA A 60 4.07 3.11 -5.00
CA ALA A 60 5.13 3.45 -4.07
C ALA A 60 4.84 4.75 -3.29
N LEU A 61 3.59 4.95 -2.88
CA LEU A 61 3.18 6.17 -2.19
C LEU A 61 3.74 6.23 -0.76
N ASP A 62 4.16 7.43 -0.36
CA ASP A 62 4.61 7.74 1.00
C ASP A 62 3.44 7.76 1.99
N ARG A 63 3.74 7.63 3.28
CA ARG A 63 2.77 7.77 4.37
C ARG A 63 3.30 8.69 5.47
N ILE A 64 2.39 9.38 6.14
CA ILE A 64 2.71 10.09 7.39
C ILE A 64 2.60 9.10 8.55
N ARG A 65 3.72 8.83 9.21
CA ARG A 65 3.75 8.01 10.42
C ARG A 65 3.15 8.78 11.60
N ILE A 66 2.16 8.18 12.25
CA ILE A 66 1.64 8.67 13.53
C ILE A 66 2.42 7.98 14.65
N THR A 67 3.01 8.78 15.55
CA THR A 67 3.74 8.30 16.73
C THR A 67 3.01 8.67 18.01
N PRO A 68 3.14 7.88 19.10
CA PRO A 68 2.63 8.29 20.40
C PRO A 68 3.14 9.68 20.79
N GLY A 69 2.25 10.56 21.23
CA GLY A 69 2.56 11.96 21.57
C GLY A 69 2.44 12.96 20.42
N LEU A 70 2.07 12.53 19.20
CA LEU A 70 1.68 13.46 18.14
C LEU A 70 0.38 14.18 18.54
N SER A 71 0.44 15.50 18.66
CA SER A 71 -0.75 16.31 18.92
C SER A 71 -1.59 16.50 17.67
N THR A 72 -2.87 16.82 17.83
CA THR A 72 -3.77 17.16 16.71
C THR A 72 -3.32 18.39 15.93
N ALA A 73 -2.55 19.30 16.53
CA ALA A 73 -1.99 20.47 15.83
C ALA A 73 -0.74 20.15 15.00
N GLN A 74 -0.09 19.01 15.27
CA GLN A 74 1.06 18.51 14.50
C GLN A 74 0.63 17.56 13.38
N PHE A 75 -0.64 17.17 13.35
CA PHE A 75 -1.28 16.43 12.27
C PHE A 75 -1.94 17.42 11.29
#